data_AF-A0A957MBL3-F1
#
_entry.id   AF-A0A957MBL3-F1
#
_cell.length_a   1.000
_cell.length_b   1.000
_cell.length_c   1.000
_cell.angle_alpha   90.00
_cell.angle_beta   90.00
_cell.angle_gamma   90.00
#
_symmetry.space_group_name_H-M   'P 1'
#
loop_
_entity.id
_entity.type
_entity.pdbx_description
1 polymer ?
#
loop_
_entity_poly.entity_id
_entity_poly.type
_entity_poly.pdbx_seq_one_letter_code
_entity_poly.pdbx_strand_id
1 'polypeptide(L)'
;VAQFLDRTEQLIKENVASYEVASPLPLYQINRTLAETIKNDQVSERVKVINLQRSLLAYIDQHKESNPYLESLAAEVEAVIEQLHQRQISATSALEQLQQQSDKAMDAQEERAQSPLDNLAFSLRMALKANLPAAAQHDHNVEDMAEGVALYLRDNDGWRHNEKLEGQVRLELLRRLLQVLPKPVDPAATKRIVDDLLTMHTITA
;
A
#
# COMPACT_ATOMS: atom_id res chain seq x y z
N VAL A 1 5.24 19.81 54.79
CA VAL A 1 4.57 19.20 53.62
C VAL A 1 4.41 20.20 52.46
N ALA A 2 4.17 21.50 52.71
CA ALA A 2 4.05 22.51 51.63
C ALA A 2 5.36 22.85 50.88
N GLN A 3 6.54 22.81 51.53
CA GLN A 3 7.82 23.22 50.91
C GLN A 3 8.41 22.25 49.86
N PHE A 4 7.84 21.05 49.70
CA PHE A 4 8.32 20.08 48.71
C PHE A 4 7.64 20.21 47.35
N LEU A 5 6.42 20.75 47.29
CA LEU A 5 5.66 20.91 46.05
C LEU A 5 6.13 22.12 45.23
N ASP A 6 6.44 23.24 45.89
CA ASP A 6 6.93 24.44 45.20
C ASP A 6 8.30 24.20 44.55
N ARG A 7 9.16 23.40 45.20
CA ARG A 7 10.50 23.07 44.67
C ARG A 7 10.46 22.09 43.51
N THR A 8 9.52 21.14 43.48
CA THR A 8 9.37 20.26 42.31
C THR A 8 8.76 20.99 41.13
N GLU A 9 7.83 21.93 41.34
CA GLU A 9 7.26 22.73 40.25
C GLU A 9 8.31 23.64 39.60
N GLN A 10 9.22 24.21 40.40
CA GLN A 10 10.30 25.07 39.91
C GLN A 10 11.38 24.25 39.15
N LEU A 11 11.72 23.05 39.63
CA LEU A 11 12.64 22.13 38.94
C LEU A 11 12.07 21.61 37.61
N ILE A 12 10.75 21.38 37.54
CA ILE A 12 10.08 20.98 36.29
C ILE A 12 10.10 22.16 35.29
N LYS A 13 9.82 23.39 35.75
CA LYS A 13 9.89 24.58 34.88
C LYS A 13 11.30 24.87 34.37
N GLU A 14 12.35 24.59 35.15
CA GLU A 14 13.75 24.80 34.75
C GLU A 14 14.31 23.72 33.81
N ASN A 15 13.76 22.50 33.83
CA ASN A 15 14.23 21.38 32.98
C ASN A 15 13.34 21.09 31.76
N VAL A 16 12.16 21.71 31.65
CA VAL A 16 11.39 21.70 30.40
C VAL A 16 11.98 22.78 29.50
N ALA A 17 13.12 22.46 28.90
CA ALA A 17 13.53 23.12 27.68
C ALA A 17 12.36 22.98 26.70
N SER A 18 11.67 24.09 26.45
CA SER A 18 10.77 24.23 25.33
C SER A 18 11.60 24.05 24.07
N TYR A 19 11.78 22.79 23.65
CA TYR A 19 12.19 22.52 22.29
C TYR A 19 11.18 23.23 21.41
N GLU A 20 11.65 24.19 20.60
CA GLU A 20 10.86 24.70 19.48
C GLU A 20 10.20 23.50 18.83
N VAL A 21 8.87 23.51 18.76
CA VAL A 21 8.14 22.52 17.97
C VAL A 21 8.70 22.66 16.57
N ALA A 22 9.57 21.72 16.19
CA ALA A 22 10.24 21.76 14.91
C ALA A 22 9.17 21.97 13.85
N SER A 23 9.35 23.02 13.03
CA SER A 23 8.51 23.28 11.86
C SER A 23 8.25 21.94 11.17
N PRO A 24 6.99 21.62 10.79
CA PRO A 24 6.66 20.28 10.31
C PRO A 24 7.66 19.88 9.25
N LEU A 25 8.39 18.78 9.50
CA LEU A 25 9.45 18.33 8.61
C LEU A 25 8.90 18.28 7.18
N PRO A 26 9.59 18.91 6.21
CA PRO A 26 9.08 19.03 4.84
C PRO A 26 8.81 17.64 4.28
N LEU A 27 7.64 17.48 3.67
CA LEU A 27 7.28 16.26 2.95
C LEU A 27 8.08 16.19 1.65
N TYR A 28 8.53 15.00 1.29
CA TYR A 28 9.06 14.74 -0.03
C TYR A 28 7.94 14.78 -1.06
N GLN A 29 8.21 15.34 -2.22
CA GLN A 29 7.28 15.25 -3.33
C GLN A 29 7.39 13.85 -3.96
N ILE A 30 6.28 13.13 -4.07
CA ILE A 30 6.23 11.84 -4.77
C ILE A 30 6.24 12.12 -6.27
N ASN A 31 7.43 12.03 -6.88
CA ASN A 31 7.68 12.25 -8.30
C ASN A 31 8.93 11.46 -8.76
N ARG A 32 9.21 11.48 -10.06
CA ARG A 32 10.34 10.74 -10.66
C ARG A 32 11.73 11.20 -10.19
N THR A 33 11.83 12.35 -9.51
CA THR A 33 13.08 12.90 -8.93
C THR A 33 13.22 12.60 -7.44
N LEU A 34 12.29 11.84 -6.85
CA LEU A 34 12.26 11.51 -5.42
C LEU A 34 13.56 10.84 -4.95
N ALA A 35 14.06 9.86 -5.69
CA ALA A 35 15.28 9.13 -5.34
C ALA A 35 16.50 10.07 -5.24
N GLU A 36 16.62 11.02 -6.17
CA GLU A 36 17.69 12.04 -6.15
C GLU A 36 17.52 12.99 -4.95
N THR A 37 16.29 13.41 -4.67
CA THR A 37 15.95 14.27 -3.54
C THR A 37 16.35 13.61 -2.21
N ILE A 38 15.95 12.34 -2.01
CA ILE A 38 16.29 11.56 -0.81
C ILE A 38 17.81 11.35 -0.71
N LYS A 39 18.48 11.08 -1.82
CA LYS A 39 19.93 10.87 -1.84
C LYS A 39 20.71 12.12 -1.42
N ASN A 40 20.28 13.29 -1.88
CA ASN A 40 20.96 14.56 -1.62
C ASN A 40 20.63 15.15 -0.24
N ASP A 41 19.55 14.70 0.39
CA ASP A 41 19.16 15.12 1.74
C ASP A 41 20.19 14.66 2.79
N GLN A 42 20.56 15.57 3.71
CA GLN A 42 21.60 15.36 4.72
C GLN A 42 21.03 14.89 6.07
N VAL A 43 19.70 14.75 6.20
CA VAL A 43 19.10 14.19 7.43
C VAL A 43 19.41 12.71 7.61
N SER A 44 19.27 12.19 8.83
CA SER A 44 19.49 10.77 9.11
C SER A 44 18.49 9.87 8.37
N GLU A 45 18.88 8.64 8.05
CA GLU A 45 18.00 7.67 7.36
C GLU A 45 16.66 7.46 8.07
N ARG A 46 16.64 7.44 9.41
CA ARG A 46 15.40 7.33 10.19
C ARG A 46 14.45 8.50 9.93
N VAL A 47 14.99 9.72 9.82
CA VAL A 47 14.20 10.90 9.48
C VAL A 47 13.71 10.80 8.03
N LYS A 48 14.53 10.34 7.10
CA LYS A 48 14.12 10.10 5.70
C LYS A 48 12.97 9.09 5.62
N VAL A 49 13.03 7.99 6.37
CA VAL A 49 11.97 6.98 6.44
C VAL A 49 10.66 7.59 6.93
N ILE A 50 10.69 8.33 8.04
CA ILE A 50 9.49 8.98 8.60
C ILE A 50 8.90 10.00 7.60
N ASN A 51 9.75 10.82 6.98
CA ASN A 51 9.32 11.81 6.01
C ASN A 51 8.73 11.14 4.76
N LEU A 52 9.37 10.09 4.26
CA LEU A 52 8.89 9.36 3.08
C LEU A 52 7.58 8.63 3.36
N GLN A 53 7.46 7.95 4.50
CA GLN A 53 6.20 7.34 4.92
C GLN A 53 5.06 8.36 4.92
N ARG A 54 5.26 9.51 5.59
CA ARG A 54 4.26 10.58 5.67
C ARG A 54 3.91 11.13 4.29
N SER A 55 4.91 11.29 3.43
CA SER A 55 4.73 11.81 2.07
C SER A 55 3.93 10.85 1.20
N LEU A 56 4.21 9.55 1.31
CA LEU A 56 3.53 8.51 0.56
C LEU A 56 2.08 8.32 1.02
N LEU A 57 1.83 8.34 2.34
CA LEU A 57 0.46 8.30 2.87
C LEU A 57 -0.35 9.54 2.45
N ALA A 58 0.26 10.73 2.47
CA ALA A 58 -0.40 11.94 1.98
C ALA A 58 -0.72 11.86 0.47
N TYR A 59 0.20 11.32 -0.33
CA TYR A 59 -0.02 11.08 -1.76
C TYR A 59 -1.16 10.09 -2.00
N ILE A 60 -1.18 8.97 -1.27
CA ILE A 60 -2.25 7.98 -1.37
C ILE A 60 -3.59 8.60 -0.98
N ASP A 61 -3.67 9.32 0.14
CA ASP A 61 -4.90 9.96 0.60
C ASP A 61 -5.45 10.98 -0.42
N GLN A 62 -4.56 11.69 -1.11
CA GLN A 62 -4.93 12.64 -2.16
C GLN A 62 -5.50 11.96 -3.42
N HIS A 63 -5.08 10.73 -3.74
CA HIS A 63 -5.37 10.09 -5.02
C HIS A 63 -6.28 8.85 -4.94
N LYS A 64 -6.50 8.29 -3.75
CA LYS A 64 -7.25 7.05 -3.52
C LYS A 64 -8.66 7.03 -4.10
N GLU A 65 -9.39 8.15 -4.11
CA GLU A 65 -10.75 8.20 -4.66
C GLU A 65 -10.74 7.95 -6.18
N SER A 66 -9.72 8.47 -6.87
CA SER A 66 -9.52 8.28 -8.31
C SER A 66 -8.83 6.96 -8.66
N ASN A 67 -8.07 6.41 -7.71
CA ASN A 67 -7.29 5.20 -7.88
C ASN A 67 -7.29 4.36 -6.58
N PRO A 68 -8.34 3.56 -6.33
CA PRO A 68 -8.49 2.81 -5.08
C PRO A 68 -7.39 1.76 -4.84
N TYR A 69 -6.69 1.32 -5.90
CA TYR A 69 -5.52 0.45 -5.77
C TYR A 69 -4.43 1.05 -4.86
N LEU A 70 -4.31 2.39 -4.78
CA LEU A 70 -3.31 3.04 -3.93
C LEU A 70 -3.48 2.73 -2.43
N GLU A 71 -4.69 2.42 -1.97
CA GLU A 71 -4.92 1.97 -0.59
C GLU A 71 -4.23 0.63 -0.30
N SER A 72 -4.05 -0.25 -1.29
CA SER A 72 -3.29 -1.48 -1.10
C SER A 72 -1.82 -1.20 -0.79
N LEU A 73 -1.26 -0.14 -1.39
CA LEU A 73 0.11 0.28 -1.15
C LEU A 73 0.27 0.90 0.25
N ALA A 74 -0.77 1.52 0.81
CA ALA A 74 -0.73 2.03 2.19
C ALA A 74 -0.50 0.88 3.18
N ALA A 75 -1.19 -0.25 3.00
CA ALA A 75 -0.98 -1.45 3.82
C ALA A 75 0.45 -2.02 3.68
N GLU A 76 1.02 -2.02 2.46
CA GLU A 76 2.42 -2.42 2.25
C GLU A 76 3.40 -1.46 2.95
N VAL A 77 3.14 -0.15 2.92
CA VAL A 77 3.93 0.87 3.62
C VAL A 77 3.91 0.63 5.13
N GLU A 78 2.74 0.38 5.70
CA GLU A 78 2.60 0.06 7.13
C GLU A 78 3.39 -1.20 7.50
N ALA A 79 3.35 -2.24 6.65
CA ALA A 79 4.11 -3.46 6.88
C ALA A 79 5.63 -3.21 6.92
N VAL A 80 6.17 -2.36 6.03
CA VAL A 80 7.59 -1.98 6.05
C VAL A 80 7.97 -1.27 7.35
N ILE A 81 7.12 -0.36 7.82
CA ILE A 81 7.34 0.39 9.06
C ILE A 81 7.28 -0.52 10.28
N GLU A 82 6.34 -1.47 10.29
CA GLU A 82 6.24 -2.45 11.36
C GLU A 82 7.46 -3.38 11.40
N GLN A 83 7.96 -3.84 10.25
CA GLN A 83 9.21 -4.61 10.17
C GLN A 83 10.41 -3.81 10.72
N LEU A 84 10.48 -2.52 10.42
CA LEU A 84 11.52 -1.64 10.97
C LEU A 84 11.40 -1.49 12.49
N HIS A 85 10.18 -1.28 13.01
CA HIS A 85 9.91 -1.20 14.45
C HIS A 85 10.30 -2.49 15.19
N GLN A 86 9.96 -3.64 14.60
CA GLN A 86 10.32 -4.97 15.10
C GLN A 86 11.80 -5.32 14.88
N ARG A 87 12.60 -4.41 14.30
CA ARG A 87 14.03 -4.59 14.00
C ARG A 87 14.31 -5.77 13.07
N GLN A 88 13.35 -6.14 12.23
CA GLN A 88 13.51 -7.17 11.20
C GLN A 88 14.30 -6.62 10.00
N ILE A 89 14.21 -5.31 9.75
CA ILE A 89 14.94 -4.61 8.70
C ILE A 89 15.66 -3.37 9.25
N SER A 90 16.69 -2.90 8.53
CA SER A 90 17.41 -1.66 8.85
C SER A 90 16.67 -0.42 8.34
N ALA A 91 17.07 0.77 8.81
CA ALA A 91 16.52 2.03 8.29
C ALA A 91 16.84 2.23 6.81
N THR A 92 18.05 1.86 6.36
CA THR A 92 18.42 1.86 4.93
C THR A 92 17.49 0.96 4.11
N SER A 93 17.26 -0.27 4.55
CA SER A 93 16.39 -1.22 3.84
C SER A 93 14.93 -0.76 3.82
N ALA A 94 14.44 -0.19 4.92
CA ALA A 94 13.11 0.41 4.96
C ALA A 94 13.00 1.58 3.97
N LEU A 95 14.03 2.44 3.88
CA LEU A 95 14.05 3.57 2.96
C LEU A 95 14.06 3.11 1.49
N GLU A 96 14.80 2.06 1.16
CA GLU A 96 14.80 1.45 -0.17
C GLU A 96 13.42 0.88 -0.53
N GLN A 97 12.80 0.13 0.38
CA GLN A 97 11.47 -0.44 0.16
C GLN A 97 10.40 0.64 0.00
N LEU A 98 10.43 1.71 0.82
CA LEU A 98 9.50 2.83 0.67
C LEU A 98 9.70 3.62 -0.63
N GLN A 99 10.93 3.71 -1.14
CA GLN A 99 11.18 4.28 -2.48
C GLN A 99 10.55 3.41 -3.57
N GLN A 100 10.68 2.08 -3.49
CA GLN A 100 10.01 1.16 -4.42
C GLN A 100 8.47 1.31 -4.35
N GLN A 101 7.91 1.50 -3.16
CA GLN A 101 6.46 1.76 -3.02
C GLN A 101 6.06 3.10 -3.64
N SER A 102 6.92 4.11 -3.55
CA SER A 102 6.70 5.39 -4.21
C SER A 102 6.72 5.26 -5.74
N ASP A 103 7.65 4.48 -6.28
CA ASP A 103 7.71 4.19 -7.72
C ASP A 103 6.45 3.45 -8.20
N LYS A 104 6.05 2.40 -7.49
CA LYS A 104 4.79 1.68 -7.77
C LYS A 104 3.57 2.60 -7.74
N ALA A 105 3.49 3.51 -6.77
CA ALA A 105 2.38 4.45 -6.67
C ALA A 105 2.32 5.41 -7.86
N MET A 106 3.47 5.91 -8.31
CA MET A 106 3.55 6.75 -9.52
C MET A 106 3.17 5.97 -10.78
N ASP A 107 3.71 4.77 -10.96
CA ASP A 107 3.39 3.90 -12.09
C ASP A 107 1.89 3.58 -12.12
N ALA A 108 1.31 3.23 -10.97
CA ALA A 108 -0.12 2.96 -10.85
C ALA A 108 -0.97 4.17 -11.19
N GLN A 109 -0.55 5.38 -10.81
CA GLN A 109 -1.28 6.61 -11.11
C GLN A 109 -1.19 6.99 -12.59
N GLU A 110 -0.01 6.84 -13.20
CA GLU A 110 0.19 7.06 -14.64
C GLU A 110 -0.62 6.04 -15.47
N GLU A 111 -0.58 4.75 -15.10
CA GLU A 111 -1.40 3.70 -15.74
C GLU A 111 -2.90 3.97 -15.56
N ARG A 112 -3.34 4.43 -14.38
CA ARG A 112 -4.75 4.76 -14.12
C ARG A 112 -5.25 5.86 -15.05
N ALA A 113 -4.46 6.90 -15.25
CA ALA A 113 -4.81 8.04 -16.09
C ALA A 113 -4.98 7.68 -17.57
N GLN A 114 -4.34 6.60 -18.03
CA GLN A 114 -4.40 6.12 -19.41
C GLN A 114 -5.44 5.00 -19.60
N SER A 115 -5.89 4.37 -18.51
CA SER A 115 -6.76 3.20 -18.57
C SER A 115 -8.24 3.58 -18.69
N PRO A 116 -9.00 2.98 -19.62
CA PRO A 116 -10.44 3.16 -19.73
C PRO A 116 -11.23 2.37 -18.67
N LEU A 117 -10.57 1.51 -17.89
CA LEU A 117 -11.19 0.64 -16.91
C LEU A 117 -11.85 1.43 -15.79
N ASP A 118 -12.92 0.88 -15.22
CA ASP A 118 -13.47 1.40 -13.97
C ASP A 118 -12.54 1.10 -12.78
N ASN A 119 -12.81 1.73 -11.63
CA ASN A 119 -11.95 1.63 -10.46
C ASN A 119 -11.75 0.19 -9.95
N LEU A 120 -12.78 -0.65 -10.04
CA LEU A 120 -12.70 -2.04 -9.54
C LEU A 120 -11.91 -2.90 -10.51
N ALA A 121 -12.27 -2.86 -11.79
CA ALA A 121 -11.56 -3.60 -12.84
C ALA A 121 -10.09 -3.19 -12.89
N PHE A 122 -9.79 -1.89 -12.78
CA PHE A 122 -8.42 -1.40 -12.71
C PHE A 122 -7.67 -1.94 -11.49
N SER A 123 -8.26 -1.85 -10.29
CA SER A 123 -7.60 -2.31 -9.06
C SER A 123 -7.34 -3.82 -9.07
N LEU A 124 -8.29 -4.61 -9.60
CA LEU A 124 -8.12 -6.04 -9.78
C LEU A 124 -7.02 -6.36 -10.79
N ARG A 125 -6.96 -5.63 -11.93
CA ARG A 125 -5.88 -5.78 -12.92
C ARG A 125 -4.52 -5.51 -12.29
N MET A 126 -4.40 -4.46 -11.47
CA MET A 126 -3.16 -4.13 -10.79
C MET A 126 -2.75 -5.23 -9.78
N ALA A 127 -3.69 -5.75 -8.99
CA ALA A 127 -3.44 -6.86 -8.07
C ALA A 127 -3.04 -8.16 -8.81
N LEU A 128 -3.65 -8.44 -9.96
CA LEU A 128 -3.25 -9.54 -10.83
C LEU A 128 -1.83 -9.34 -11.37
N LYS A 129 -1.50 -8.17 -11.93
CA LYS A 129 -0.14 -7.85 -12.43
C LYS A 129 0.91 -7.99 -11.34
N ALA A 130 0.63 -7.55 -10.11
CA ALA A 130 1.55 -7.61 -8.99
C ALA A 130 1.91 -9.05 -8.57
N ASN A 131 0.97 -9.99 -8.74
CA ASN A 131 1.14 -11.38 -8.30
C ASN A 131 1.44 -12.36 -9.44
N LEU A 132 1.08 -12.03 -10.68
CA LEU A 132 1.32 -12.90 -11.84
C LEU A 132 2.75 -12.73 -12.36
N PRO A 133 3.45 -13.82 -12.71
CA PRO A 133 4.76 -13.73 -13.34
C PRO A 133 4.67 -13.03 -14.69
N ALA A 134 5.71 -12.29 -15.09
CA ALA A 134 5.74 -11.52 -16.34
C ALA A 134 5.32 -12.32 -17.59
N ALA A 135 5.65 -13.61 -17.65
CA ALA A 135 5.24 -14.50 -18.74
C ALA A 135 3.72 -14.73 -18.85
N ALA A 136 2.97 -14.51 -17.78
CA ALA A 136 1.51 -14.62 -17.72
C ALA A 136 0.80 -13.26 -17.87
N GLN A 137 1.54 -12.15 -17.92
CA GLN A 137 1.01 -10.79 -18.01
C GLN A 137 0.68 -10.35 -19.45
N HIS A 138 0.47 -11.26 -20.40
CA HIS A 138 0.10 -10.88 -21.77
C HIS A 138 -1.18 -10.01 -21.72
N ASP A 139 -1.05 -8.73 -22.11
CA ASP A 139 -1.97 -7.65 -21.73
C ASP A 139 -3.46 -7.96 -21.97
N HIS A 140 -3.80 -8.62 -23.08
CA HIS A 140 -5.19 -8.88 -23.44
C HIS A 140 -5.88 -9.94 -22.56
N ASN A 141 -5.13 -10.80 -21.85
CA ASN A 141 -5.75 -11.82 -20.98
C ASN A 141 -6.01 -11.28 -19.56
N VAL A 142 -5.17 -10.37 -19.07
CA VAL A 142 -5.27 -9.86 -17.69
C VAL A 142 -6.38 -8.82 -17.57
N GLU A 143 -6.56 -7.96 -18.58
CA GLU A 143 -7.64 -6.96 -18.60
C GLU A 143 -9.01 -7.61 -18.70
N ASP A 144 -9.22 -8.50 -19.68
CA ASP A 144 -10.46 -9.27 -19.84
C ASP A 144 -10.79 -10.08 -18.57
N MET A 145 -9.78 -10.66 -17.93
CA MET A 145 -9.95 -11.35 -16.65
C MET A 145 -10.39 -10.39 -15.54
N ALA A 146 -9.73 -9.24 -15.40
CA ALA A 146 -10.05 -8.27 -14.36
C ALA A 146 -11.48 -7.72 -14.52
N GLU A 147 -11.90 -7.41 -15.75
CA GLU A 147 -13.28 -6.99 -16.03
C GLU A 147 -14.28 -8.10 -15.72
N GLY A 148 -14.02 -9.33 -16.17
CA GLY A 148 -14.89 -10.48 -15.91
C GLY A 148 -15.02 -10.81 -14.42
N VAL A 149 -13.93 -10.64 -13.66
CA VAL A 149 -13.92 -10.79 -12.20
C VAL A 149 -14.66 -9.63 -11.53
N ALA A 150 -14.48 -8.39 -11.99
CA ALA A 150 -15.19 -7.22 -11.48
C ALA A 150 -16.70 -7.35 -11.63
N LEU A 151 -17.18 -7.77 -12.80
CA LEU A 151 -18.60 -8.02 -13.05
C LEU A 151 -19.15 -9.11 -12.11
N TYR A 152 -18.44 -10.23 -12.00
CA TYR A 152 -18.86 -11.32 -11.13
C TYR A 152 -18.92 -10.91 -9.65
N LEU A 153 -17.95 -10.13 -9.16
CA LEU A 153 -17.92 -9.69 -7.78
C LEU A 153 -19.05 -8.69 -7.46
N ARG A 154 -19.38 -7.79 -8.39
CA ARG A 154 -20.53 -6.88 -8.27
C ARG A 154 -21.85 -7.64 -8.18
N ASP A 155 -22.05 -8.63 -9.04
CA ASP A 155 -23.26 -9.46 -9.04
C ASP A 155 -23.38 -10.31 -7.76
N ASN A 156 -22.26 -10.58 -7.10
CA ASN A 156 -22.19 -11.43 -5.91
C ASN A 156 -21.80 -10.65 -4.64
N ASP A 157 -22.00 -9.34 -4.58
CA ASP A 157 -21.52 -8.45 -3.51
C ASP A 157 -21.89 -8.91 -2.08
N GLY A 158 -23.01 -9.63 -1.94
CA GLY A 158 -23.44 -10.25 -0.68
C GLY A 158 -22.45 -11.26 -0.08
N TRP A 159 -21.39 -11.65 -0.80
CA TRP A 159 -20.34 -12.54 -0.30
C TRP A 159 -19.67 -11.99 0.96
N ARG A 160 -19.55 -10.66 1.10
CA ARG A 160 -18.97 -9.97 2.27
C ARG A 160 -19.69 -10.28 3.59
N HIS A 161 -20.92 -10.75 3.52
CA HIS A 161 -21.78 -11.00 4.69
C HIS A 161 -22.27 -12.45 4.78
N ASN A 162 -21.80 -13.34 3.89
CA ASN A 162 -22.29 -14.71 3.80
C ASN A 162 -21.15 -15.69 3.51
N GLU A 163 -20.74 -16.43 4.54
CA GLU A 163 -19.64 -17.42 4.45
C GLU A 163 -19.84 -18.48 3.36
N LYS A 164 -21.08 -18.91 3.11
CA LYS A 164 -21.37 -19.89 2.04
C LYS A 164 -21.12 -19.29 0.66
N LEU A 165 -21.52 -18.03 0.48
CA LEU A 165 -21.33 -17.32 -0.78
C LEU A 165 -19.85 -16.93 -0.97
N GLU A 166 -19.14 -16.53 0.10
CA GLU A 166 -17.69 -16.32 0.07
C GLU A 166 -16.94 -17.57 -0.43
N GLY A 167 -17.29 -18.75 0.10
CA GLY A 167 -16.71 -20.01 -0.35
C GLY A 167 -16.94 -20.28 -1.84
N GLN A 168 -18.13 -19.95 -2.36
CA GLN A 168 -18.44 -20.08 -3.79
C GLN A 168 -17.64 -19.10 -4.63
N VAL A 169 -17.59 -17.82 -4.24
CA VAL A 169 -16.81 -16.79 -4.92
C VAL A 169 -15.34 -17.20 -4.99
N ARG A 170 -14.74 -17.64 -3.87
CA ARG A 170 -13.34 -18.11 -3.83
C ARG A 170 -13.08 -19.24 -4.81
N LEU A 171 -13.98 -20.22 -4.91
CA LEU A 171 -13.84 -21.34 -5.85
C LEU A 171 -13.94 -20.88 -7.32
N GLU A 172 -14.84 -19.96 -7.63
CA GLU A 172 -14.96 -19.38 -8.97
C GLU A 172 -13.72 -18.56 -9.36
N LEU A 173 -13.21 -17.73 -8.45
CA LEU A 173 -11.96 -16.99 -8.66
C LEU A 173 -10.78 -17.93 -8.88
N LEU A 174 -10.66 -18.97 -8.06
CA LEU A 174 -9.63 -20.00 -8.23
C LEU A 174 -9.73 -20.67 -9.61
N ARG A 175 -10.94 -21.06 -10.05
CA ARG A 175 -11.15 -21.68 -11.36
C ARG A 175 -10.72 -20.77 -12.50
N ARG A 176 -10.98 -19.46 -12.41
CA ARG A 176 -10.57 -18.47 -13.42
C ARG A 176 -9.06 -18.29 -13.42
N LEU A 177 -8.43 -18.13 -12.25
CA LEU A 177 -6.98 -17.98 -12.12
C LEU A 177 -6.20 -19.18 -12.68
N LEU A 178 -6.67 -20.40 -12.43
CA LEU A 178 -6.02 -21.62 -12.92
C LEU A 178 -5.99 -21.75 -14.46
N GLN A 179 -6.79 -20.96 -15.19
CA GLN A 179 -6.76 -20.94 -16.66
C GLN A 179 -5.61 -20.09 -17.20
N VAL A 180 -5.10 -19.14 -16.41
CA VAL A 180 -4.08 -18.16 -16.82
C VAL A 180 -2.73 -18.42 -16.18
N LEU A 181 -2.71 -19.06 -15.01
CA LEU A 181 -1.46 -19.35 -14.30
C LEU A 181 -0.58 -20.35 -15.07
N PRO A 182 0.74 -20.07 -15.20
CA PRO A 182 1.67 -21.01 -15.78
C PRO A 182 1.80 -22.25 -14.89
N LYS A 183 1.88 -23.43 -15.50
CA LYS A 183 2.09 -24.69 -14.78
C LYS A 183 3.59 -24.93 -14.54
N PRO A 184 4.02 -25.44 -13.37
CA PRO A 184 3.20 -25.92 -12.25
C PRO A 184 2.67 -24.78 -11.38
N VAL A 185 1.44 -24.94 -10.90
CA VAL A 185 0.76 -23.95 -10.06
C VAL A 185 1.20 -24.13 -8.61
N ASP A 186 1.63 -23.05 -7.96
CA ASP A 186 1.83 -23.00 -6.51
C ASP A 186 0.50 -22.73 -5.79
N PRO A 187 -0.03 -23.68 -4.98
CA PRO A 187 -1.27 -23.48 -4.24
C PRO A 187 -1.22 -22.31 -3.24
N ALA A 188 -0.07 -22.05 -2.63
CA ALA A 188 0.07 -20.97 -1.65
C ALA A 188 0.03 -19.60 -2.33
N ALA A 189 0.74 -19.45 -3.44
CA ALA A 189 0.69 -18.24 -4.27
C ALA A 189 -0.72 -18.00 -4.81
N THR A 190 -1.39 -19.04 -5.29
CA THR A 190 -2.75 -18.93 -5.85
C THR A 190 -3.77 -18.48 -4.80
N LYS A 191 -3.67 -19.02 -3.58
CA LYS A 191 -4.52 -18.58 -2.47
C LYS A 191 -4.32 -17.09 -2.17
N ARG A 192 -3.06 -16.64 -2.12
CA ARG A 192 -2.74 -15.22 -1.88
C ARG A 192 -3.36 -14.30 -2.93
N ILE A 193 -3.29 -14.68 -4.22
CA ILE A 193 -3.93 -13.92 -5.29
C ILE A 193 -5.43 -13.77 -5.04
N VAL A 194 -6.13 -14.86 -4.68
CA VAL A 194 -7.57 -14.80 -4.39
C VAL A 194 -7.85 -13.86 -3.21
N ASP A 195 -7.06 -13.95 -2.14
CA ASP A 195 -7.20 -13.09 -0.96
C ASP A 195 -7.00 -11.61 -1.33
N ASP A 196 -6.01 -11.30 -2.17
CA ASP A 196 -5.73 -9.94 -2.64
C ASP A 196 -6.89 -9.39 -3.50
N LEU A 197 -7.46 -10.19 -4.41
CA LEU A 197 -8.59 -9.79 -5.25
C LEU A 197 -9.83 -9.47 -4.41
N LEU A 198 -10.12 -10.29 -3.41
CA LEU A 198 -11.23 -10.04 -2.50
C LEU A 198 -11.01 -8.79 -1.65
N THR A 199 -9.77 -8.56 -1.21
CA THR A 199 -9.39 -7.33 -0.49
C THR A 199 -9.58 -6.10 -1.38
N MET A 200 -9.17 -6.15 -2.66
CA MET A 200 -9.39 -5.05 -3.60
C MET A 200 -10.87 -4.75 -3.82
N HIS A 201 -11.71 -5.78 -3.88
CA HIS A 201 -13.15 -5.60 -3.92
C HIS A 201 -13.67 -4.87 -2.70
N THR A 202 -13.23 -5.24 -1.49
CA THR A 202 -13.65 -4.54 -0.26
C THR A 202 -13.20 -3.09 -0.19
N ILE A 203 -12.06 -2.75 -0.77
CA ILE A 203 -11.55 -1.36 -0.82
C ILE A 203 -12.34 -0.50 -1.81
N THR A 204 -12.82 -1.10 -2.91
CA THR A 204 -13.46 -0.37 -4.02
C THR A 204 -14.99 -0.34 -3.95
N ALA A 205 -15.61 -1.18 -3.10
CA ALA A 205 -17.05 -1.39 -3.03
C ALA A 205 -17.74 -0.71 -1.84
#